data_AF-A0A962AG89-F1
#
_entry.id   AF-A0A962AG89-F1
#
_cell.length_a   1.000
_cell.length_b   1.000
_cell.length_c   1.000
_cell.angle_alpha   90.00
_cell.angle_beta   90.00
_cell.angle_gamma   90.00
#
_symmetry.space_group_name_H-M   'P 1'
#
loop_
_entity.id
_entity.type
_entity.pdbx_description
1 polymer ?
#
loop_
_entity_poly.entity_id
_entity_poly.type
_entity_poly.pdbx_seq_one_letter_code
_entity_poly.pdbx_strand_id
1 'polypeptide(L)'
;MKQPYTCYAIDLSTRRTLEGVTGGYEFPRRHATHITELHDVEDARSLRPVREAEIYGFVSDNKGIEAFVARIGGEAVSRDGRYYHLTWSSNPNVEIPPIYRQFEMAPDAAPGGRIFYNARHANAMLCALFDQRAGFVSMHEFSQPIVVAVKPLLFRPTPEQPRLTI
;
A
#
# COMPACT_ATOMS: atom_id res chain seq x y z
N MET A 1 -3.47 19.61 -1.94
CA MET A 1 -3.72 18.93 -0.64
C MET A 1 -4.04 17.47 -0.94
N LYS A 2 -3.67 16.52 -0.07
CA LYS A 2 -4.12 15.14 -0.23
C LYS A 2 -5.64 15.10 0.04
N GLN A 3 -6.38 14.37 -0.79
CA GLN A 3 -7.82 14.16 -0.57
C GLN A 3 -8.06 13.22 0.61
N PRO A 4 -9.18 13.35 1.33
CA PRO A 4 -9.56 12.42 2.38
C PRO A 4 -9.80 11.02 1.81
N TYR A 5 -9.50 9.99 2.60
CA TYR A 5 -9.65 8.61 2.20
C TYR A 5 -10.01 7.74 3.39
N THR A 6 -10.70 6.63 3.16
CA THR A 6 -10.97 5.63 4.19
C THR A 6 -9.89 4.55 4.16
N CYS A 7 -9.51 4.05 5.33
CA CYS A 7 -8.48 3.02 5.45
C CYS A 7 -8.64 2.17 6.71
N TYR A 8 -7.83 1.12 6.76
CA TYR A 8 -7.66 0.20 7.87
C TYR A 8 -6.27 0.44 8.46
N ALA A 9 -6.20 1.19 9.57
CA ALA A 9 -4.95 1.39 10.29
C ALA A 9 -4.47 0.09 10.93
N ILE A 10 -3.16 -0.10 10.93
CA ILE A 10 -2.48 -1.10 11.75
C ILE A 10 -1.77 -0.43 12.91
N ASP A 11 -1.64 -1.16 14.02
CA ASP A 11 -0.92 -0.71 15.20
C ASP A 11 0.56 -1.12 15.18
N LEU A 12 1.32 -0.63 16.18
CA LEU A 12 2.73 -0.99 16.33
C LEU A 12 2.96 -2.50 16.53
N SER A 13 2.02 -3.20 17.20
CA SER A 13 2.13 -4.65 17.41
C SER A 13 2.09 -5.39 16.07
N THR A 14 1.12 -5.07 15.23
CA THR A 14 0.99 -5.59 13.87
C THR A 14 2.23 -5.30 13.04
N ARG A 15 2.75 -4.07 13.09
CA ARG A 15 3.98 -3.70 12.39
C ARG A 15 5.15 -4.58 12.82
N ARG A 16 5.33 -4.83 14.12
CA ARG A 16 6.41 -5.69 14.63
C ARG A 16 6.26 -7.15 14.17
N THR A 17 5.05 -7.68 14.14
CA THR A 17 4.79 -9.03 13.59
C THR A 17 5.24 -9.10 12.13
N LEU A 18 4.87 -8.12 11.31
CA LEU A 18 5.24 -8.07 9.91
C LEU A 18 6.75 -7.85 9.70
N GLU A 19 7.41 -7.03 10.53
CA GLU A 19 8.87 -6.88 10.52
C GLU A 19 9.59 -8.21 10.80
N GLY A 20 9.05 -9.05 11.69
CA GLY A 20 9.59 -10.39 11.97
C GLY A 20 9.54 -11.34 10.77
N VAL A 21 8.63 -11.10 9.82
CA VAL A 21 8.45 -11.93 8.61
C VAL A 21 9.41 -11.50 7.50
N THR A 22 9.59 -10.18 7.31
CA THR A 22 10.44 -9.65 6.23
C THR A 22 11.89 -9.44 6.65
N GLY A 23 12.20 -9.48 7.95
CA GLY A 23 13.52 -9.10 8.47
C GLY A 23 13.74 -7.57 8.51
N GLY A 24 12.68 -6.77 8.35
CA GLY A 24 12.72 -5.31 8.39
C GLY A 24 12.25 -4.63 7.11
N TYR A 25 12.84 -3.48 6.81
CA TYR A 25 12.55 -2.68 5.61
C TYR A 25 13.78 -2.67 4.70
N GLU A 26 13.60 -2.93 3.41
CA GLU A 26 14.68 -2.84 2.43
C GLU A 26 15.01 -1.39 2.08
N PHE A 27 13.99 -0.51 2.01
CA PHE A 27 14.15 0.87 1.54
C PHE A 27 14.00 1.93 2.65
N PRO A 28 14.65 3.11 2.51
CA PRO A 28 14.80 4.07 3.62
C PRO A 28 13.49 4.74 4.07
N ARG A 29 12.47 4.85 3.20
CA ARG A 29 11.21 5.51 3.56
C ARG A 29 10.17 4.48 3.99
N ARG A 30 9.87 4.45 5.28
CA ARG A 30 8.84 3.58 5.88
C ARG A 30 7.43 4.18 5.72
N HIS A 31 6.46 3.35 5.36
CA HIS A 31 5.04 3.75 5.23
C HIS A 31 4.09 2.99 6.16
N ALA A 32 4.38 1.71 6.45
CA ALA A 32 3.67 0.72 7.29
C ALA A 32 2.66 1.24 8.34
N THR A 33 1.53 1.81 7.90
CA THR A 33 0.56 2.46 8.79
C THR A 33 -0.88 2.06 8.50
N HIS A 34 -1.24 1.78 7.24
CA HIS A 34 -2.63 1.50 6.88
C HIS A 34 -2.76 0.78 5.53
N ILE A 35 -3.89 0.11 5.35
CA ILE A 35 -4.38 -0.41 4.07
C ILE A 35 -5.51 0.51 3.60
N THR A 36 -5.45 1.03 2.37
CA THR A 36 -6.47 1.96 1.86
C THR A 36 -7.71 1.21 1.39
N GLU A 37 -8.90 1.76 1.68
CA GLU A 37 -10.20 1.24 1.23
C GLU A 37 -10.74 2.02 0.03
N LEU A 38 -10.91 3.33 0.19
CA LEU A 38 -11.43 4.20 -0.86
C LEU A 38 -10.78 5.57 -0.75
N HIS A 39 -10.37 6.11 -1.88
CA HIS A 39 -9.95 7.51 -2.03
C HIS A 39 -11.14 8.44 -2.23
N ASP A 40 -10.90 9.73 -1.99
CA ASP A 40 -11.83 10.83 -2.30
C ASP A 40 -13.19 10.68 -1.58
N VAL A 41 -13.12 10.25 -0.31
CA VAL A 41 -14.29 10.00 0.54
C VAL A 41 -14.37 11.01 1.68
N GLU A 42 -15.51 11.67 1.85
CA GLU A 42 -15.73 12.63 2.95
C GLU A 42 -16.39 12.02 4.21
N ASP A 43 -17.04 10.86 4.05
CA ASP A 43 -17.81 10.17 5.10
C ASP A 43 -17.34 8.73 5.35
N ALA A 44 -17.11 8.42 6.62
CA ALA A 44 -16.74 7.10 7.11
C ALA A 44 -17.85 6.05 6.95
N ARG A 45 -19.11 6.43 6.71
CA ARG A 45 -20.23 5.49 6.51
C ARG A 45 -20.01 4.49 5.40
N SER A 46 -19.16 4.83 4.43
CA SER A 46 -18.80 3.90 3.36
C SER A 46 -17.91 2.76 3.85
N LEU A 47 -17.16 2.90 4.94
CA LEU A 47 -16.12 1.96 5.36
C LEU A 47 -16.70 0.69 5.99
N ARG A 48 -16.26 -0.49 5.51
CA ARG A 48 -16.69 -1.77 6.08
C ARG A 48 -16.14 -1.93 7.51
N PRO A 49 -16.95 -2.33 8.51
CA PRO A 49 -16.54 -2.39 9.91
C PRO A 49 -15.69 -3.63 10.25
N VAL A 50 -14.72 -3.96 9.39
CA VAL A 50 -13.82 -5.10 9.58
C VAL A 50 -12.75 -4.73 10.61
N ARG A 51 -12.41 -5.67 11.49
CA ARG A 51 -11.41 -5.49 12.57
C ARG A 51 -10.14 -6.30 12.35
N GLU A 52 -10.11 -7.10 11.30
CA GLU A 52 -8.99 -7.96 10.95
C GLU A 52 -8.72 -7.86 9.44
N ALA A 53 -7.44 -7.99 9.07
CA ALA A 53 -6.99 -8.15 7.70
C ALA A 53 -6.15 -9.42 7.58
N GLU A 54 -6.28 -10.12 6.46
CA GLU A 54 -5.45 -11.28 6.16
C GLU A 54 -4.30 -10.84 5.25
N ILE A 55 -3.07 -10.87 5.74
CA ILE A 55 -1.90 -10.64 4.90
C ILE A 55 -1.47 -11.97 4.31
N TYR A 56 -1.58 -12.14 2.99
CA TYR A 56 -1.35 -13.42 2.33
C TYR A 56 -0.08 -13.47 1.47
N GLY A 57 0.60 -12.34 1.31
CA GLY A 57 1.86 -12.32 0.59
C GLY A 57 2.64 -11.03 0.75
N PHE A 58 3.86 -11.05 0.26
CA PHE A 58 4.77 -9.92 0.23
C PHE A 58 5.33 -9.75 -1.18
N VAL A 59 5.40 -8.51 -1.64
CA VAL A 59 5.86 -8.15 -2.97
C VAL A 59 6.93 -7.08 -2.84
N SER A 60 8.07 -7.32 -3.47
CA SER A 60 9.12 -6.34 -3.70
C SER A 60 9.46 -6.36 -5.19
N ASP A 61 9.73 -5.20 -5.76
CA ASP A 61 10.32 -5.11 -7.08
C ASP A 61 11.86 -5.07 -7.06
N ASN A 62 12.46 -5.20 -5.87
CA ASN A 62 13.89 -5.12 -5.59
C ASN A 62 14.57 -3.84 -6.14
N LYS A 63 13.78 -2.78 -6.41
CA LYS A 63 14.25 -1.52 -6.98
C LYS A 63 13.95 -0.35 -6.08
N GLY A 64 12.74 -0.30 -5.51
CA GLY A 64 12.39 0.83 -4.67
C GLY A 64 11.01 0.82 -4.04
N ILE A 65 10.25 -0.27 -4.09
CA ILE A 65 8.98 -0.37 -3.36
C ILE A 65 8.75 -1.79 -2.83
N GLU A 66 8.26 -1.86 -1.59
CA GLU A 66 7.81 -3.08 -0.94
C GLU A 66 6.35 -2.92 -0.49
N ALA A 67 5.57 -3.97 -0.59
CA ALA A 67 4.20 -4.00 -0.08
C ALA A 67 3.79 -5.41 0.40
N PHE A 68 3.00 -5.44 1.46
CA PHE A 68 2.23 -6.62 1.82
C PHE A 68 0.91 -6.63 1.08
N VAL A 69 0.50 -7.80 0.58
CA VAL A 69 -0.79 -7.99 -0.09
C VAL A 69 -1.80 -8.53 0.91
N ALA A 70 -2.99 -7.94 0.94
CA ALA A 70 -3.98 -8.16 1.98
C ALA A 70 -5.33 -8.57 1.42
N ARG A 71 -6.16 -9.21 2.26
CA ARG A 71 -7.60 -9.30 2.08
C ARG A 71 -8.32 -8.60 3.22
N ILE A 72 -9.40 -7.91 2.89
CA ILE A 72 -10.29 -7.26 3.84
C ILE A 72 -11.68 -7.88 3.71
N GLY A 73 -12.10 -8.58 4.76
CA GLY A 73 -13.37 -9.32 4.75
C GLY A 73 -13.43 -10.37 3.63
N GLY A 74 -12.32 -11.09 3.41
CA GLY A 74 -12.19 -12.11 2.36
C GLY A 74 -11.86 -11.58 0.95
N GLU A 75 -12.00 -10.27 0.70
CA GLU A 75 -11.79 -9.68 -0.62
C GLU A 75 -10.36 -9.17 -0.81
N ALA A 76 -9.74 -9.47 -1.96
CA ALA A 76 -8.40 -9.00 -2.32
C ALA A 76 -8.40 -7.63 -3.04
N VAL A 77 -9.55 -7.21 -3.56
CA VAL A 77 -9.72 -5.98 -4.34
C VAL A 77 -10.73 -5.08 -3.64
N SER A 78 -10.41 -3.79 -3.52
CA SER A 78 -11.29 -2.77 -2.97
C SER A 78 -12.39 -2.37 -3.94
N ARG A 79 -13.38 -1.62 -3.42
CA ARG A 79 -14.52 -1.16 -4.22
C ARG A 79 -14.17 -0.18 -5.33
N ASP A 80 -12.98 0.45 -5.27
CA ASP A 80 -12.44 1.27 -6.35
C ASP A 80 -11.54 0.48 -7.33
N GLY A 81 -11.54 -0.86 -7.24
CA GLY A 81 -10.81 -1.75 -8.14
C GLY A 81 -9.32 -1.89 -7.86
N ARG A 82 -8.82 -1.35 -6.74
CA ARG A 82 -7.41 -1.43 -6.35
C ARG A 82 -7.15 -2.67 -5.51
N TYR A 83 -5.94 -3.21 -5.55
CA TYR A 83 -5.58 -4.33 -4.67
C TYR A 83 -5.40 -3.84 -3.23
N TYR A 84 -5.96 -4.56 -2.27
CA TYR A 84 -5.67 -4.27 -0.87
C TYR A 84 -4.21 -4.57 -0.57
N HIS A 85 -3.52 -3.54 -0.08
CA HIS A 85 -2.12 -3.66 0.27
C HIS A 85 -1.74 -2.67 1.37
N LEU A 86 -0.71 -3.06 2.12
CA LEU A 86 0.00 -2.20 3.04
C LEU A 86 1.34 -1.86 2.39
N THR A 87 1.51 -0.60 1.97
CA THR A 87 2.84 -0.15 1.55
C THR A 87 3.81 -0.28 2.72
N TRP A 88 4.90 -0.99 2.51
CA TRP A 88 5.86 -1.28 3.56
C TRP A 88 6.97 -0.23 3.59
N SER A 89 7.77 -0.18 2.53
CA SER A 89 8.88 0.76 2.37
C SER A 89 9.01 1.25 0.92
N SER A 90 9.67 2.39 0.71
CA SER A 90 10.03 2.87 -0.62
C SER A 90 11.37 3.59 -0.67
N ASN A 91 12.00 3.66 -1.84
CA ASN A 91 13.24 4.42 -2.08
C ASN A 91 12.96 5.70 -2.90
N PRO A 92 12.75 6.86 -2.26
CA PRO A 92 12.38 8.09 -2.97
C PRO A 92 13.48 8.69 -3.84
N ASN A 93 14.68 8.09 -3.86
CA ASN A 93 15.80 8.53 -4.67
C ASN A 93 15.97 7.68 -5.95
N VAL A 94 15.13 6.66 -6.14
CA VAL A 94 15.16 5.78 -7.33
C VAL A 94 13.97 6.11 -8.22
N GLU A 95 14.24 6.19 -9.52
CA GLU A 95 13.22 6.43 -10.54
C GLU A 95 12.39 5.17 -10.77
N ILE A 96 11.07 5.33 -10.96
CA ILE A 96 10.19 4.20 -11.22
C ILE A 96 10.47 3.62 -12.63
N PRO A 97 10.33 2.29 -12.79
CA PRO A 97 10.27 1.65 -14.09
C PRO A 97 9.20 2.27 -15.02
N PRO A 98 9.46 2.43 -16.33
CA PRO A 98 8.47 2.96 -17.27
C PRO A 98 7.13 2.21 -17.27
N ILE A 99 7.14 0.89 -17.02
CA ILE A 99 5.93 0.05 -16.94
C ILE A 99 4.98 0.47 -15.81
N TYR A 100 5.44 1.20 -14.78
CA TYR A 100 4.54 1.69 -13.73
C TYR A 100 3.79 2.97 -14.11
N ARG A 101 4.32 3.75 -15.06
CA ARG A 101 3.71 5.00 -15.51
C ARG A 101 2.34 4.79 -16.16
N GLN A 102 2.11 3.64 -16.79
CA GLN A 102 0.80 3.29 -17.37
C GLN A 102 -0.29 3.01 -16.32
N PHE A 103 0.10 2.75 -15.07
CA PHE A 103 -0.82 2.49 -13.96
C PHE A 103 -0.98 3.69 -13.03
N GLU A 104 -0.27 4.79 -13.28
CA GLU A 104 -0.49 6.04 -12.56
C GLU A 104 -1.82 6.66 -12.98
N MET A 105 -2.66 6.95 -12.00
CA MET A 105 -3.94 7.64 -12.22
C MET A 105 -3.82 9.18 -12.12
N ALA A 106 -2.62 9.73 -11.95
CA ALA A 106 -2.42 11.18 -11.85
C ALA A 106 -1.10 11.63 -12.55
N PRO A 107 -1.15 12.63 -13.46
CA PRO A 107 0.01 13.16 -14.16
C PRO A 107 0.71 14.21 -13.29
N ASP A 108 1.29 13.82 -12.15
CA ASP A 108 2.04 14.78 -11.33
C ASP A 108 3.39 15.15 -11.99
N ALA A 109 3.83 14.43 -13.02
CA ALA A 109 4.98 14.77 -13.84
C ALA A 109 4.55 15.33 -15.20
N ALA A 110 5.16 16.46 -15.59
CA ALA A 110 5.14 16.92 -16.97
C ALA A 110 5.63 15.79 -17.92
N PRO A 111 5.15 15.72 -19.17
CA PRO A 111 5.66 14.76 -20.14
C PRO A 111 7.19 14.77 -20.20
N GLY A 112 7.83 13.64 -19.93
CA GLY A 112 9.30 13.52 -19.87
C GLY A 112 9.95 13.80 -18.51
N GLY A 113 9.16 14.10 -17.47
CA GLY A 113 9.66 14.25 -16.10
C GLY A 113 10.12 12.93 -15.50
N ARG A 114 11.12 13.01 -14.61
CA ARG A 114 11.57 11.88 -13.78
C ARG A 114 10.60 11.68 -12.63
N ILE A 115 10.10 10.46 -12.45
CA ILE A 115 9.16 10.10 -11.38
C ILE A 115 9.86 9.14 -10.42
N PHE A 116 9.90 9.48 -9.14
CA PHE A 116 10.59 8.70 -8.12
C PHE A 116 9.62 7.90 -7.25
N TYR A 117 10.06 6.77 -6.70
CA TYR A 117 9.21 5.91 -5.87
C TYR A 117 8.58 6.65 -4.68
N ASN A 118 7.35 6.25 -4.39
CA ASN A 118 6.53 6.71 -3.27
C ASN A 118 5.42 5.66 -3.04
N ALA A 119 4.64 5.81 -1.97
CA ALA A 119 3.65 4.81 -1.58
C ALA A 119 2.60 4.49 -2.66
N ARG A 120 2.22 5.46 -3.51
CA ARG A 120 1.22 5.25 -4.58
C ARG A 120 1.67 4.20 -5.60
N HIS A 121 2.99 4.03 -5.76
CA HIS A 121 3.55 3.07 -6.70
C HIS A 121 3.42 1.62 -6.25
N ALA A 122 3.04 1.35 -4.99
CA ALA A 122 2.74 0.00 -4.55
C ALA A 122 1.53 -0.59 -5.31
N ASN A 123 0.48 0.20 -5.55
CA ASN A 123 -0.65 -0.25 -6.38
C ASN A 123 -0.22 -0.53 -7.82
N ALA A 124 0.62 0.34 -8.42
CA ALA A 124 1.14 0.13 -9.78
C ALA A 124 1.97 -1.16 -9.89
N MET A 125 2.80 -1.45 -8.89
CA MET A 125 3.54 -2.72 -8.79
C MET A 125 2.59 -3.92 -8.74
N LEU A 126 1.52 -3.86 -7.94
CA LEU A 126 0.55 -4.95 -7.83
C LEU A 126 -0.27 -5.14 -9.11
N CYS A 127 -0.72 -4.06 -9.76
CA CYS A 127 -1.33 -4.16 -11.08
C CYS A 127 -0.38 -4.81 -12.09
N ALA A 128 0.90 -4.41 -12.10
CA ALA A 128 1.89 -4.99 -13.00
C ALA A 128 2.13 -6.50 -12.73
N LEU A 129 2.12 -6.91 -11.46
CA LEU A 129 2.22 -8.30 -11.02
C LEU A 129 0.99 -9.11 -11.48
N PHE A 130 -0.21 -8.68 -11.11
CA PHE A 130 -1.44 -9.45 -11.34
C PHE A 130 -1.92 -9.43 -12.79
N ASP A 131 -1.60 -8.38 -13.56
CA ASP A 131 -1.83 -8.36 -15.01
C ASP A 131 -0.79 -9.19 -15.79
N GLN A 132 0.18 -9.82 -15.10
CA GLN A 132 1.31 -10.55 -15.70
C GLN A 132 2.15 -9.69 -16.66
N ARG A 133 2.21 -8.37 -16.42
CA ARG A 133 2.90 -7.40 -17.29
C ARG A 133 4.32 -7.09 -16.82
N ALA A 134 4.71 -7.52 -15.62
CA ALA A 134 6.06 -7.32 -15.09
C ALA A 134 6.72 -8.65 -14.72
N GLY A 135 7.56 -9.18 -15.61
CA GLY A 135 8.40 -10.35 -15.32
C GLY A 135 9.52 -10.11 -14.30
N PHE A 136 9.59 -8.92 -13.69
CA PHE A 136 10.59 -8.55 -12.68
C PHE A 136 9.98 -8.31 -11.28
N VAL A 137 8.66 -8.46 -11.14
CA VAL A 137 7.98 -8.38 -9.85
C VAL A 137 7.54 -9.80 -9.49
N SER A 138 7.88 -10.25 -8.29
CA SER A 138 7.42 -11.53 -7.77
C SER A 138 6.72 -11.33 -6.43
N MET A 139 5.71 -12.15 -6.19
CA MET A 139 5.08 -12.27 -4.89
C MET A 139 5.62 -13.50 -4.18
N HIS A 140 6.02 -13.31 -2.92
CA HIS A 140 6.21 -14.40 -1.99
C HIS A 140 4.89 -14.61 -1.24
N GLU A 141 4.15 -15.63 -1.62
CA GLU A 141 2.93 -16.05 -0.91
C GLU A 141 3.29 -16.72 0.41
N PHE A 142 2.53 -16.41 1.46
CA PHE A 142 2.68 -17.08 2.74
C PHE A 142 1.95 -18.41 2.73
N SER A 143 2.57 -19.44 3.32
CA SER A 143 1.96 -20.76 3.47
C SER A 143 0.64 -20.71 4.25
N GLN A 144 0.52 -19.74 5.16
CA GLN A 144 -0.72 -19.37 5.84
C GLN A 144 -0.82 -17.85 5.89
N PRO A 145 -2.01 -17.26 5.64
CA PRO A 145 -2.20 -15.83 5.83
C PRO A 145 -1.95 -15.41 7.28
N ILE A 146 -1.29 -14.27 7.44
CA ILE A 146 -1.07 -13.64 8.75
C ILE A 146 -2.28 -12.76 9.03
N VAL A 147 -3.06 -13.12 10.04
CA VAL A 147 -4.20 -12.32 10.49
C VAL A 147 -3.70 -11.20 11.38
N VAL A 148 -4.04 -9.96 11.04
CA VAL A 148 -3.61 -8.77 11.78
C VAL A 148 -4.81 -7.93 12.20
N ALA A 149 -4.72 -7.32 13.39
CA ALA A 149 -5.73 -6.39 13.85
C ALA A 149 -5.69 -5.09 13.03
N VAL A 150 -6.86 -4.58 12.66
CA VAL A 150 -7.00 -3.30 11.98
C VAL A 150 -8.08 -2.43 12.62
N LYS A 151 -7.88 -1.12 12.51
CA LYS A 151 -8.86 -0.12 12.91
C LYS A 151 -9.40 0.61 11.69
N PRO A 152 -10.70 0.49 11.37
CA PRO A 152 -11.30 1.29 10.30
C PRO A 152 -11.30 2.77 10.70
N LEU A 153 -10.82 3.66 9.82
CA LEU A 153 -10.84 5.11 10.01
C LEU A 153 -11.06 5.88 8.70
N LEU A 154 -11.60 7.08 8.84
CA LEU A 154 -11.55 8.11 7.81
C LEU A 154 -10.32 8.98 8.05
N PHE A 155 -9.36 8.93 7.13
CA PHE A 155 -8.17 9.76 7.17
C PHE A 155 -8.46 11.09 6.48
N ARG A 156 -8.30 12.19 7.22
CA ARG A 156 -8.39 13.56 6.68
C ARG A 156 -6.99 14.18 6.75
N PRO A 157 -6.28 14.31 5.63
CA PRO A 157 -4.98 14.93 5.61
C PRO A 157 -5.11 16.39 6.04
N THR A 158 -4.71 16.73 7.26
CA THR A 158 -4.59 18.15 7.66
C THR A 158 -3.22 18.69 7.28
N PRO A 159 -3.08 20.00 7.03
CA PRO A 159 -1.78 20.62 6.74
C PRO A 159 -0.72 20.44 7.84
N GLU A 160 -1.14 20.15 9.08
CA GLU A 160 -0.28 20.20 10.28
C GLU A 160 -0.04 18.84 10.95
N GLN A 161 -0.61 17.73 10.48
CA GLN A 161 -0.50 16.47 11.21
C GLN A 161 0.85 15.75 11.02
N PRO A 162 1.54 15.37 12.11
CA PRO A 162 2.61 14.39 12.04
C PRO A 162 2.05 13.04 11.56
N ARG A 163 2.89 12.27 10.85
CA ARG A 163 2.56 10.93 10.35
C ARG A 163 1.85 10.12 11.44
N LEU A 164 0.78 9.40 11.07
CA LEU A 164 0.00 8.53 11.96
C LEU A 164 0.92 7.79 12.96
N THR A 165 1.00 8.28 14.19
CA THR A 165 1.65 7.60 15.31
C THR A 165 0.60 6.69 15.93
N ILE A 166 0.50 5.47 15.37
CA ILE A 166 -0.27 4.35 15.91
C ILE A 166 0.71 3.23 16.24
#